data_AF-A0A352AXT4-F1
#
_entry.id   AF-A0A352AXT4-F1
#
_cell.length_a   1.000
_cell.length_b   1.000
_cell.length_c   1.000
_cell.angle_alpha   90.00
_cell.angle_beta   90.00
_cell.angle_gamma   90.00
#
_symmetry.space_group_name_H-M   'P 1'
#
loop_
_entity.id
_entity.type
_entity.pdbx_description
1 polymer ?
#
loop_
_entity_poly.entity_id
_entity_poly.type
_entity_poly.pdbx_seq_one_letter_code
_entity_poly.pdbx_strand_id
1 'polypeptide(L)'
;MKHFFAKTGVVILAAGHGTRMKSTIPKVMHELRGKPLIGHIVDAVRASGVTKKIVVVVSPHSDLIRQYLGDTVEYAVQDEQRGTAHATSVAEHVLQGVERVLVLYGDLPFLSAQTIATFAECPIEHIGIGTTTVEDFEDERKTFFSFGRIVRDAHGRVTDIREKKDCNEKEIRIQEVNTGLYSFPATWLWSHVTKTETNNAQGEHYLTDVIFMAMKEGLPIDTVDVPVKESFGISSQEDLKIAHNITKEYRLSSVSSTEKK
;
A
#
# COMPACT_ATOMS: atom_id res chain seq x y z
N MET A 1 -3.83 13.99 -23.62
CA MET A 1 -2.74 14.67 -22.90
C MET A 1 -1.72 13.61 -22.51
N LYS A 2 -0.52 13.59 -23.12
CA LYS A 2 0.58 12.73 -22.65
C LYS A 2 1.10 13.36 -21.36
N HIS A 3 0.62 12.92 -20.20
CA HIS A 3 1.22 13.32 -18.93
C HIS A 3 2.63 12.72 -18.89
N PHE A 4 3.63 13.59 -18.90
CA PHE A 4 5.01 13.23 -18.62
C PHE A 4 5.06 13.00 -17.11
N PHE A 5 4.62 11.83 -16.64
CA PHE A 5 4.92 11.42 -15.29
C PHE A 5 6.45 11.52 -15.15
N ALA A 6 6.94 12.06 -14.02
CA ALA A 6 8.37 11.93 -13.71
C ALA A 6 8.76 10.46 -13.83
N LYS A 7 10.05 10.14 -13.94
CA LYS A 7 10.46 8.72 -14.03
C LYS A 7 10.03 8.00 -12.75
N THR A 8 8.85 7.39 -12.76
CA THR A 8 8.24 6.78 -11.57
C THR A 8 8.55 5.29 -11.57
N GLY A 9 8.98 4.76 -10.43
CA GLY A 9 9.03 3.33 -10.15
C GLY A 9 7.91 2.95 -9.19
N VAL A 10 7.45 1.71 -9.27
CA VAL A 10 6.47 1.17 -8.31
C VAL A 10 7.09 -0.04 -7.60
N VAL A 11 7.04 -0.02 -6.28
CA VAL A 11 7.37 -1.15 -5.40
C VAL A 11 6.08 -1.73 -4.86
N ILE A 12 5.87 -3.03 -5.03
CA ILE A 12 4.73 -3.76 -4.47
C ILE A 12 5.25 -4.72 -3.40
N LEU A 13 4.87 -4.48 -2.15
CA LEU A 13 5.30 -5.29 -1.01
C LEU A 13 4.47 -6.57 -0.92
N ALA A 14 5.12 -7.72 -1.13
CA ALA A 14 4.47 -9.05 -1.16
C ALA A 14 5.24 -10.14 -0.40
N ALA A 15 6.30 -9.80 0.35
CA ALA A 15 7.15 -10.75 1.06
C ALA A 15 6.62 -11.24 2.42
N GLY A 16 5.47 -10.71 2.88
CA GLY A 16 4.91 -11.03 4.19
C GLY A 16 4.32 -12.44 4.26
N HIS A 17 4.56 -13.12 5.39
CA HIS A 17 4.12 -14.51 5.64
C HIS A 17 2.60 -14.72 5.63
N GLY A 18 1.80 -13.69 5.91
CA GLY A 18 0.34 -13.82 5.89
C GLY A 18 -0.24 -14.78 6.93
N THR A 19 0.38 -14.91 8.11
CA THR A 19 0.03 -15.91 9.14
C THR A 19 -1.46 -15.92 9.53
N ARG A 20 -2.12 -14.74 9.50
CA ARG A 20 -3.56 -14.59 9.77
C ARG A 20 -4.48 -15.25 8.73
N MET A 21 -3.95 -15.60 7.56
CA MET A 21 -4.65 -16.38 6.54
C MET A 21 -4.81 -17.86 6.93
N LYS A 22 -3.98 -18.37 7.87
CA LYS A 22 -3.95 -19.78 8.30
C LYS A 22 -3.91 -20.74 7.10
N SER A 23 -3.07 -20.41 6.12
CA SER A 23 -2.97 -21.06 4.82
C SER A 23 -1.51 -21.29 4.47
N THR A 24 -1.22 -22.36 3.73
CA THR A 24 0.11 -22.60 3.13
C THR A 24 0.32 -21.80 1.85
N ILE A 25 -0.75 -21.25 1.27
CA ILE A 25 -0.72 -20.37 0.12
C ILE A 25 -0.34 -18.95 0.59
N PRO A 26 0.63 -18.26 -0.06
CA PRO A 26 0.96 -16.88 0.26
C PRO A 26 -0.29 -15.99 0.21
N LYS A 27 -0.42 -15.05 1.16
CA LYS A 27 -1.59 -14.14 1.29
C LYS A 27 -2.03 -13.54 -0.05
N VAL A 28 -1.07 -12.98 -0.80
CA VAL A 28 -1.34 -12.27 -2.05
C VAL A 28 -1.71 -13.21 -3.23
N MET A 29 -1.54 -14.52 -3.04
CA MET A 29 -1.95 -15.56 -3.99
C MET A 29 -3.35 -16.11 -3.74
N HIS A 30 -4.02 -15.70 -2.65
CA HIS A 30 -5.44 -15.99 -2.51
C HIS A 30 -6.24 -15.25 -3.60
N GLU A 31 -7.30 -15.88 -4.09
CA GLU A 31 -8.04 -15.37 -5.23
C GLU A 31 -9.25 -14.55 -4.83
N LEU A 32 -9.41 -13.40 -5.48
CA LEU A 32 -10.65 -12.64 -5.51
C LEU A 32 -11.19 -12.68 -6.94
N ARG A 33 -12.40 -13.21 -7.13
CA ARG A 33 -13.05 -13.41 -8.44
C ARG A 33 -12.20 -14.21 -9.44
N GLY A 34 -11.51 -15.25 -8.97
CA GLY A 34 -10.69 -16.14 -9.83
C GLY A 34 -9.35 -15.54 -10.26
N LYS A 35 -8.90 -14.45 -9.62
CA LYS A 35 -7.59 -13.84 -9.84
C LYS A 35 -6.88 -13.61 -8.51
N PRO A 36 -5.60 -13.98 -8.36
CA PRO A 36 -4.77 -13.64 -7.20
C PRO A 36 -4.79 -12.16 -6.85
N LEU A 37 -4.77 -11.81 -5.56
CA LEU A 37 -4.72 -10.41 -5.10
C LEU A 37 -3.59 -9.62 -5.76
N ILE A 38 -2.39 -10.22 -5.85
CA ILE A 38 -1.23 -9.61 -6.50
C ILE A 38 -1.47 -9.30 -7.98
N GLY A 39 -2.31 -10.09 -8.65
CA GLY A 39 -2.69 -9.85 -10.03
C GLY A 39 -3.53 -8.59 -10.20
N HIS A 40 -4.46 -8.32 -9.28
CA HIS A 40 -5.30 -7.12 -9.33
C HIS A 40 -4.47 -5.84 -9.20
N ILE A 41 -3.54 -5.79 -8.24
CA ILE A 41 -2.69 -4.61 -8.02
C ILE A 41 -1.71 -4.39 -9.18
N VAL A 42 -1.10 -5.44 -9.73
CA VAL A 42 -0.22 -5.32 -10.91
C VAL A 42 -0.99 -4.81 -12.13
N ASP A 43 -2.22 -5.29 -12.34
CA ASP A 43 -3.08 -4.81 -13.41
C ASP A 43 -3.47 -3.34 -13.21
N ALA A 44 -3.78 -2.92 -11.98
CA ALA A 44 -4.07 -1.52 -11.67
C ALA A 44 -2.88 -0.60 -11.95
N VAL A 45 -1.67 -1.02 -11.55
CA VAL A 45 -0.43 -0.28 -11.85
C VAL A 45 -0.22 -0.16 -13.36
N ARG A 46 -0.43 -1.23 -14.14
CA ARG A 46 -0.31 -1.17 -15.60
C ARG A 46 -1.35 -0.25 -16.23
N ALA A 47 -2.61 -0.38 -15.80
CA ALA A 47 -3.71 0.42 -16.30
C ALA A 47 -3.55 1.92 -15.99
N SER A 48 -2.84 2.27 -14.91
CA SER A 48 -2.54 3.67 -14.58
C SER A 48 -1.63 4.35 -15.61
N GLY A 49 -0.82 3.57 -16.35
CA GLY A 49 0.11 4.11 -17.35
C GLY A 49 1.27 4.92 -16.76
N VAL A 50 1.43 4.97 -15.44
CA VAL A 50 2.46 5.80 -14.78
C VAL A 50 3.87 5.25 -14.93
N THR A 51 4.02 3.94 -15.12
CA THR A 51 5.32 3.30 -15.22
C THR A 51 5.28 1.96 -15.96
N LYS A 52 6.46 1.54 -16.43
CA LYS A 52 6.77 0.16 -16.81
C LYS A 52 7.69 -0.54 -15.80
N LYS A 53 8.27 0.19 -14.84
CA LYS A 53 9.17 -0.31 -13.80
C LYS A 53 8.37 -0.70 -12.56
N ILE A 54 7.84 -1.92 -12.58
CA ILE A 54 7.11 -2.52 -11.47
C ILE A 54 8.03 -3.54 -10.81
N VAL A 55 8.31 -3.36 -9.52
CA VAL A 55 9.13 -4.28 -8.72
C VAL A 55 8.25 -4.91 -7.65
N VAL A 56 8.18 -6.24 -7.65
CA VAL A 56 7.47 -6.99 -6.61
C VAL A 56 8.48 -7.52 -5.61
N VAL A 57 8.34 -7.12 -4.36
CA VAL A 57 9.19 -7.58 -3.26
C VAL A 57 8.64 -8.90 -2.75
N VAL A 58 9.44 -9.94 -2.83
CA VAL A 58 9.05 -11.33 -2.51
C VAL A 58 9.98 -11.93 -1.45
N SER A 59 9.52 -12.97 -0.75
CA SER A 59 10.40 -13.79 0.07
C SER A 59 11.13 -14.84 -0.79
N PRO A 60 12.22 -15.47 -0.31
CA PRO A 60 12.93 -16.51 -1.05
C PRO A 60 12.06 -17.68 -1.53
N HIS A 61 10.99 -17.99 -0.79
CA HIS A 61 10.10 -19.13 -1.05
C HIS A 61 8.80 -18.76 -1.78
N SER A 62 8.77 -17.59 -2.44
CA SER A 62 7.59 -17.06 -3.14
C SER A 62 7.43 -17.58 -4.57
N ASP A 63 7.65 -18.89 -4.80
CA ASP A 63 7.65 -19.49 -6.15
C ASP A 63 6.32 -19.29 -6.88
N LEU A 64 5.20 -19.38 -6.17
CA LEU A 64 3.86 -19.17 -6.74
C LEU A 64 3.67 -17.76 -7.31
N ILE A 65 4.25 -16.73 -6.67
CA ILE A 65 4.16 -15.35 -7.17
C ILE A 65 4.97 -15.23 -8.46
N ARG A 66 6.19 -15.79 -8.48
CA ARG A 66 7.06 -15.78 -9.67
C ARG A 66 6.47 -16.56 -10.83
N GLN A 67 5.89 -17.73 -10.56
CA GLN A 67 5.22 -18.55 -11.56
C GLN A 67 4.02 -17.82 -12.17
N TYR A 68 3.24 -17.10 -11.36
CA TYR A 68 2.06 -16.39 -11.82
C TYR A 68 2.39 -15.11 -12.61
N LEU A 69 3.33 -14.29 -12.12
CA LEU A 69 3.67 -13.01 -12.74
C LEU A 69 4.71 -13.13 -13.86
N GLY A 70 5.56 -14.16 -13.86
CA GLY A 70 6.61 -14.37 -14.87
C GLY A 70 7.51 -13.15 -15.03
N ASP A 71 7.95 -12.89 -16.27
CA ASP A 71 8.84 -11.76 -16.61
C ASP A 71 8.07 -10.44 -16.81
N THR A 72 6.83 -10.38 -16.38
CA THR A 72 5.97 -9.20 -16.60
C THR A 72 6.21 -8.09 -15.55
N VAL A 73 7.01 -8.38 -14.53
CA VAL A 73 7.48 -7.50 -13.47
C VAL A 73 8.94 -7.84 -13.13
N GLU A 74 9.62 -6.93 -12.46
CA GLU A 74 10.90 -7.21 -11.82
C GLU A 74 10.68 -7.71 -10.39
N TYR A 75 11.68 -8.38 -9.82
CA TYR A 75 11.60 -8.92 -8.46
C TYR A 75 12.75 -8.42 -7.60
N ALA A 76 12.45 -8.10 -6.34
CA ALA A 76 13.45 -7.91 -5.30
C ALA A 76 13.18 -8.93 -4.17
N VAL A 77 14.23 -9.53 -3.62
CA VAL A 77 14.10 -10.55 -2.57
C VAL A 77 14.34 -9.92 -1.22
N GLN A 78 13.37 -10.09 -0.31
CA GLN A 78 13.52 -9.82 1.11
C GLN A 78 13.76 -11.15 1.83
N ASP A 79 15.02 -11.45 2.13
CA ASP A 79 15.42 -12.72 2.78
C ASP A 79 14.81 -12.84 4.18
N GLU A 80 14.94 -11.80 4.99
CA GLU A 80 14.38 -11.70 6.34
C GLU A 80 13.29 -10.63 6.41
N GLN A 81 12.14 -10.96 6.96
CA GLN A 81 10.98 -10.07 7.07
C GLN A 81 11.15 -9.10 8.24
N ARG A 82 12.13 -8.21 8.12
CA ARG A 82 12.50 -7.20 9.13
C ARG A 82 11.65 -5.93 9.09
N GLY A 83 10.49 -5.95 8.43
CA GLY A 83 9.58 -4.80 8.30
C GLY A 83 9.46 -4.22 6.89
N THR A 84 8.59 -3.22 6.74
CA THR A 84 8.16 -2.64 5.46
C THR A 84 9.16 -1.64 4.87
N ALA A 85 9.93 -0.93 5.72
CA ALA A 85 11.05 -0.12 5.23
C ALA A 85 12.16 -1.03 4.67
N HIS A 86 12.53 -2.11 5.38
CA HIS A 86 13.46 -3.11 4.86
C HIS A 86 12.98 -3.75 3.55
N ALA A 87 11.68 -4.07 3.45
CA ALA A 87 11.11 -4.60 2.20
C ALA A 87 11.21 -3.59 1.05
N THR A 88 11.06 -2.30 1.34
CA THR A 88 11.20 -1.24 0.34
C THR A 88 12.66 -1.06 -0.08
N SER A 89 13.61 -1.10 0.86
CA SER A 89 15.03 -0.85 0.59
C SER A 89 15.64 -1.89 -0.36
N VAL A 90 15.21 -3.15 -0.30
CA VAL A 90 15.74 -4.19 -1.20
C VAL A 90 15.39 -3.95 -2.68
N ALA A 91 14.43 -3.06 -3.00
CA ALA A 91 14.04 -2.74 -4.37
C ALA A 91 14.91 -1.65 -5.03
N GLU A 92 15.77 -0.96 -4.28
CA GLU A 92 16.57 0.18 -4.77
C GLU A 92 17.39 -0.16 -6.03
N HIS A 93 18.06 -1.31 -6.03
CA HIS A 93 18.93 -1.73 -7.13
C HIS A 93 18.19 -1.91 -8.47
N VAL A 94 16.89 -2.20 -8.43
CA VAL A 94 16.05 -2.37 -9.62
C VAL A 94 15.51 -1.04 -10.13
N LEU A 95 15.25 -0.10 -9.21
CA LEU A 95 14.65 1.20 -9.51
C LEU A 95 15.66 2.31 -9.78
N GLN A 96 16.86 1.98 -10.23
CA GLN A 96 17.87 2.99 -10.56
C GLN A 96 17.38 3.97 -11.64
N GLY A 97 17.67 5.25 -11.43
CA GLY A 97 17.31 6.35 -12.34
C GLY A 97 15.81 6.71 -12.37
N VAL A 98 15.00 6.19 -11.45
CA VAL A 98 13.67 6.76 -11.17
C VAL A 98 13.83 7.98 -10.26
N GLU A 99 12.95 8.96 -10.44
CA GLU A 99 12.91 10.20 -9.65
C GLU A 99 11.85 10.10 -8.55
N ARG A 100 10.82 9.27 -8.75
CA ARG A 100 9.75 9.00 -7.77
C ARG A 100 9.54 7.52 -7.58
N VAL A 101 9.23 7.13 -6.35
CA VAL A 101 8.90 5.74 -5.99
C VAL A 101 7.53 5.71 -5.35
N LEU A 102 6.61 4.95 -5.93
CA LEU A 102 5.36 4.59 -5.26
C LEU A 102 5.56 3.27 -4.52
N VAL A 103 5.15 3.22 -3.25
CA VAL A 103 5.16 2.00 -2.46
C VAL A 103 3.73 1.57 -2.18
N LEU A 104 3.37 0.37 -2.65
CA LEU A 104 2.05 -0.22 -2.57
C LEU A 104 2.11 -1.59 -1.88
N TYR A 105 0.99 -2.06 -1.36
CA TYR A 105 0.88 -3.39 -0.75
C TYR A 105 0.18 -4.38 -1.69
N GLY A 106 0.69 -5.62 -1.74
CA GLY A 106 0.19 -6.67 -2.65
C GLY A 106 -1.20 -7.22 -2.33
N ASP A 107 -1.81 -6.79 -1.22
CA ASP A 107 -3.10 -7.25 -0.69
C ASP A 107 -4.22 -6.21 -0.81
N LEU A 108 -4.05 -5.19 -1.65
CA LEU A 108 -5.03 -4.15 -1.96
C LEU A 108 -5.68 -4.40 -3.34
N PRO A 109 -6.59 -5.38 -3.48
CA PRO A 109 -7.11 -5.77 -4.80
C PRO A 109 -8.09 -4.77 -5.41
N PHE A 110 -8.54 -3.77 -4.65
CA PHE A 110 -9.50 -2.77 -5.11
C PHE A 110 -8.86 -1.46 -5.53
N LEU A 111 -7.54 -1.30 -5.34
CA LEU A 111 -6.85 -0.06 -5.68
C LEU A 111 -7.00 0.25 -7.16
N SER A 112 -7.43 1.47 -7.49
CA SER A 112 -7.67 1.86 -8.87
C SER A 112 -6.43 2.44 -9.55
N ALA A 113 -6.40 2.28 -10.88
CA ALA A 113 -5.43 2.95 -11.73
C ALA A 113 -5.44 4.48 -11.56
N GLN A 114 -6.61 5.07 -11.29
CA GLN A 114 -6.77 6.50 -11.10
C GLN A 114 -6.11 6.96 -9.80
N THR A 115 -6.31 6.25 -8.68
CA THR A 115 -5.64 6.56 -7.42
C THR A 115 -4.13 6.48 -7.58
N ILE A 116 -3.61 5.43 -8.24
CA ILE A 116 -2.17 5.28 -8.52
C ILE A 116 -1.64 6.47 -9.36
N ALA A 117 -2.40 6.92 -10.35
CA ALA A 117 -2.05 8.09 -11.15
C ALA A 117 -1.97 9.37 -10.30
N THR A 118 -2.92 9.59 -9.39
CA THR A 118 -2.90 10.72 -8.44
C THR A 118 -1.62 10.75 -7.60
N PHE A 119 -1.15 9.60 -7.09
CA PHE A 119 0.12 9.54 -6.35
C PHE A 119 1.35 9.84 -7.21
N ALA A 120 1.31 9.51 -8.50
CA ALA A 120 2.38 9.83 -9.43
C ALA A 120 2.43 11.33 -9.80
N GLU A 121 1.33 12.05 -9.60
CA GLU A 121 1.18 13.49 -9.83
C GLU A 121 1.60 14.35 -8.62
N CYS A 122 1.78 13.76 -7.43
CA CYS A 122 2.36 14.48 -6.28
C CYS A 122 3.67 15.17 -6.69
N PRO A 123 3.97 16.41 -6.24
CA PRO A 123 5.21 17.10 -6.60
C PRO A 123 6.48 16.28 -6.30
N ILE A 124 7.56 16.47 -7.06
CA ILE A 124 8.75 15.59 -6.98
C ILE A 124 9.52 15.69 -5.68
N GLU A 125 9.44 16.86 -5.05
CA GLU A 125 10.07 17.12 -3.76
C GLU A 125 9.15 16.78 -2.58
N HIS A 126 7.92 16.32 -2.85
CA HIS A 126 6.92 16.04 -1.83
C HIS A 126 6.79 14.55 -1.58
N ILE A 127 6.45 14.20 -0.35
CA ILE A 127 5.96 12.86 -0.01
C ILE A 127 4.44 12.86 -0.09
N GLY A 128 3.88 11.90 -0.80
CA GLY A 128 2.44 11.63 -0.80
C GLY A 128 2.09 10.52 0.19
N ILE A 129 1.09 10.74 1.04
CA ILE A 129 0.56 9.76 1.99
C ILE A 129 -0.91 9.48 1.68
N GLY A 130 -1.27 8.21 1.55
CA GLY A 130 -2.67 7.80 1.43
C GLY A 130 -3.40 7.80 2.77
N THR A 131 -4.53 8.50 2.81
CA THR A 131 -5.40 8.56 3.97
C THR A 131 -6.82 8.19 3.59
N THR A 132 -7.55 7.54 4.50
CA THR A 132 -9.00 7.34 4.35
C THR A 132 -9.66 7.59 5.69
N THR A 133 -10.84 8.20 5.70
CA THR A 133 -11.66 8.34 6.91
C THR A 133 -12.75 7.28 6.92
N VAL A 134 -12.88 6.55 8.02
CA VAL A 134 -13.96 5.57 8.22
C VAL A 134 -14.93 6.02 9.30
N GLU A 135 -16.23 5.76 9.12
CA GLU A 135 -17.27 6.19 10.07
C GLU A 135 -17.17 5.49 11.43
N ASP A 136 -16.72 4.23 11.43
CA ASP A 136 -16.51 3.41 12.62
C ASP A 136 -15.52 2.27 12.30
N PHE A 137 -15.33 1.38 13.26
CA PHE A 137 -14.51 0.17 13.13
C PHE A 137 -15.34 -1.11 13.31
N GLU A 138 -16.59 -1.08 12.88
CA GLU A 138 -17.55 -2.18 13.01
C GLU A 138 -17.82 -2.85 11.64
N ASP A 139 -18.51 -3.98 11.67
CA ASP A 139 -18.92 -4.74 10.48
C ASP A 139 -17.77 -4.96 9.48
N GLU A 140 -17.97 -4.60 8.21
CA GLU A 140 -16.96 -4.69 7.15
C GLU A 140 -15.80 -3.71 7.35
N ARG A 141 -16.00 -2.62 8.11
CA ARG A 141 -14.97 -1.61 8.38
C ARG A 141 -14.02 -2.03 9.51
N LYS A 142 -14.31 -3.13 10.21
CA LYS A 142 -13.46 -3.68 11.26
C LYS A 142 -12.01 -3.94 10.83
N THR A 143 -11.76 -4.22 9.56
CA THR A 143 -10.38 -4.39 9.05
C THR A 143 -9.52 -3.13 9.27
N PHE A 144 -10.12 -1.93 9.11
CA PHE A 144 -9.44 -0.65 9.27
C PHE A 144 -9.00 -0.39 10.71
N PHE A 145 -9.57 -1.11 11.69
CA PHE A 145 -9.13 -0.99 13.07
C PHE A 145 -7.64 -1.30 13.22
N SER A 146 -7.11 -2.18 12.36
CA SER A 146 -5.70 -2.59 12.35
C SER A 146 -4.72 -1.59 11.72
N PHE A 147 -5.22 -0.53 11.07
CA PHE A 147 -4.42 0.41 10.29
C PHE A 147 -3.74 1.45 11.19
N GLY A 148 -2.67 2.07 10.71
CA GLY A 148 -2.07 3.21 11.39
C GLY A 148 -3.02 4.41 11.45
N ARG A 149 -2.94 5.22 12.50
CA ARG A 149 -3.77 6.42 12.72
C ARG A 149 -3.03 7.66 12.23
N ILE A 150 -3.71 8.49 11.44
CA ILE A 150 -3.17 9.77 10.97
C ILE A 150 -3.38 10.80 12.06
N VAL A 151 -2.29 11.29 12.65
CA VAL A 151 -2.34 12.34 13.67
C VAL A 151 -2.07 13.67 12.98
N ARG A 152 -2.99 14.63 13.16
CA ARG A 152 -2.87 15.98 12.61
C ARG A 152 -2.79 17.04 13.70
N ASP A 153 -2.09 18.14 13.42
CA ASP A 153 -2.13 19.34 14.24
C ASP A 153 -3.39 20.19 13.98
N ALA A 154 -3.52 21.29 14.72
CA ALA A 154 -4.63 22.23 14.59
C ALA A 154 -4.70 22.94 13.22
N HIS A 155 -3.64 22.87 12.42
CA HIS A 155 -3.59 23.40 11.06
C HIS A 155 -3.86 22.33 10.00
N GLY A 156 -4.22 21.11 10.42
CA GLY A 156 -4.51 19.99 9.53
C GLY A 156 -3.27 19.32 8.95
N ARG A 157 -2.05 19.64 9.41
CA ARG A 157 -0.83 19.00 8.93
C ARG A 157 -0.64 17.66 9.61
N VAL A 158 -0.23 16.65 8.87
CA VAL A 158 0.13 15.35 9.45
C VAL A 158 1.39 15.53 10.30
N THR A 159 1.31 15.20 11.58
CA THR A 159 2.42 15.25 12.53
C THR A 159 2.94 13.88 12.89
N ASP A 160 2.15 12.83 12.65
CA ASP A 160 2.51 11.47 12.99
C ASP A 160 1.65 10.43 12.26
N ILE A 161 2.17 9.21 12.15
CA ILE A 161 1.39 8.02 11.79
C ILE A 161 1.60 6.98 12.88
N ARG A 162 0.58 6.78 13.71
CA ARG A 162 0.65 5.87 14.86
C ARG A 162 0.13 4.50 14.49
N GLU A 163 1.02 3.51 14.43
CA GLU A 163 0.60 2.12 14.30
C GLU A 163 -0.33 1.71 15.45
N LYS A 164 -1.29 0.83 15.17
CA LYS A 164 -2.31 0.43 16.16
C LYS A 164 -1.71 0.01 17.51
N LYS A 165 -0.61 -0.74 17.48
CA LYS A 165 0.03 -1.30 18.68
C LYS A 165 0.71 -0.23 19.54
N ASP A 166 1.02 0.92 18.94
CA ASP A 166 1.74 2.03 19.55
C ASP A 166 0.79 3.21 19.86
N CYS A 167 -0.51 3.09 19.59
CA CYS A 167 -1.53 4.10 19.89
C CYS A 167 -1.88 4.14 21.38
N ASN A 168 -2.04 5.34 21.93
CA ASN A 168 -2.74 5.56 23.20
C ASN A 168 -4.28 5.50 23.05
N GLU A 169 -5.01 5.61 24.17
CA GLU A 169 -6.48 5.50 24.21
C GLU A 169 -7.23 6.56 23.37
N LYS A 170 -6.61 7.72 23.14
CA LYS A 170 -7.18 8.77 22.29
C LYS A 170 -6.84 8.52 20.83
N GLU A 171 -5.59 8.19 20.55
CA GLU A 171 -5.09 7.91 19.19
C GLU A 171 -5.82 6.73 18.55
N ILE A 172 -6.07 5.65 19.29
CA ILE A 172 -6.73 4.46 18.74
C ILE A 172 -8.16 4.72 18.23
N ARG A 173 -8.78 5.83 18.67
CA ARG A 173 -10.12 6.27 18.26
C ARG A 173 -10.13 7.18 17.04
N ILE A 174 -8.97 7.62 16.57
CA ILE A 174 -8.87 8.40 15.34
C ILE A 174 -9.42 7.57 14.18
N GLN A 175 -10.31 8.17 13.39
CA GLN A 175 -11.02 7.55 12.27
C GLN A 175 -10.32 7.74 10.92
N GLU A 176 -9.41 8.70 10.84
CA GLU A 176 -8.52 8.86 9.69
C GLU A 176 -7.35 7.89 9.82
N VAL A 177 -7.28 6.94 8.88
CA VAL A 177 -6.28 5.88 8.89
C VAL A 177 -5.34 5.97 7.70
N ASN A 178 -4.10 5.53 7.94
CA ASN A 178 -3.05 5.37 6.95
C ASN A 178 -3.36 4.15 6.07
N THR A 179 -3.46 4.36 4.77
CA THR A 179 -3.80 3.28 3.81
C THR A 179 -2.59 2.46 3.39
N GLY A 180 -1.38 2.87 3.79
CA GLY A 180 -0.13 2.24 3.39
C GLY A 180 0.27 2.56 1.94
N LEU A 181 -0.38 3.54 1.30
CA LEU A 181 0.02 4.02 -0.02
C LEU A 181 0.93 5.22 0.14
N TYR A 182 2.09 5.16 -0.50
CA TYR A 182 3.08 6.23 -0.40
C TYR A 182 3.68 6.59 -1.75
N SER A 183 4.07 7.85 -1.88
CA SER A 183 4.86 8.39 -2.98
C SER A 183 6.04 9.14 -2.39
N PHE A 184 7.27 8.82 -2.83
CA PHE A 184 8.49 9.44 -2.29
C PHE A 184 9.37 10.00 -3.40
N PRO A 185 10.13 11.08 -3.14
CA PRO A 185 11.31 11.43 -3.93
C PRO A 185 12.32 10.28 -3.83
N ALA A 186 12.70 9.69 -4.96
CA ALA A 186 13.48 8.44 -4.98
C ALA A 186 14.83 8.58 -4.28
N THR A 187 15.60 9.61 -4.61
CA THR A 187 16.91 9.88 -4.00
C THR A 187 16.80 10.04 -2.48
N TRP A 188 15.79 10.78 -2.03
CA TRP A 188 15.57 10.98 -0.60
C TRP A 188 15.20 9.65 0.08
N LEU A 189 14.25 8.89 -0.48
CA LEU A 189 13.83 7.59 0.05
C LEU A 189 15.03 6.65 0.23
N TRP A 190 15.83 6.45 -0.82
CA TRP A 190 16.95 5.51 -0.78
C TRP A 190 18.02 5.91 0.24
N SER A 191 18.24 7.21 0.44
CA SER A 191 19.16 7.69 1.46
C SER A 191 18.65 7.60 2.90
N HIS A 192 17.36 7.27 3.13
CA HIS A 192 16.73 7.24 4.47
C HIS A 192 16.13 5.89 4.87
N VAL A 193 15.63 5.11 3.91
CA VAL A 193 14.84 3.90 4.18
C VAL A 193 15.60 2.85 5.01
N THR A 194 16.92 2.83 4.96
CA THR A 194 17.76 1.91 5.76
C THR A 194 18.15 2.45 7.14
N LYS A 195 17.79 3.70 7.46
CA LYS A 195 18.11 4.37 8.74
C LYS A 195 17.03 4.18 9.80
N THR A 196 15.96 3.45 9.49
CA THR A 196 14.88 3.17 10.45
C THR A 196 15.41 2.38 11.63
N GLU A 197 14.79 2.57 12.78
CA GLU A 197 15.12 1.86 14.01
C GLU A 197 14.04 0.84 14.34
N THR A 198 14.34 -0.12 15.21
CA THR A 198 13.39 -1.16 15.64
C THR A 198 12.78 -0.86 17.01
N ASN A 199 12.75 0.42 17.40
CA ASN A 199 12.28 0.88 18.71
C ASN A 199 10.74 1.00 18.76
N ASN A 200 10.04 -0.07 18.38
CA ASN A 200 8.57 -0.16 18.35
C ASN A 200 8.09 -1.52 18.89
N ALA A 201 6.78 -1.66 19.08
CA ALA A 201 6.18 -2.86 19.67
C ALA A 201 6.43 -4.17 18.91
N GLN A 202 6.88 -4.15 17.65
CA GLN A 202 7.18 -5.35 16.85
C GLN A 202 8.68 -5.60 16.65
N GLY A 203 9.55 -4.64 16.96
CA GLY A 203 10.97 -4.76 16.67
C GLY A 203 11.29 -4.75 15.17
N GLU A 204 10.47 -4.11 14.35
CA GLU A 204 10.57 -4.10 12.88
C GLU A 204 10.94 -2.71 12.34
N HIS A 205 11.47 -2.64 11.12
CA HIS A 205 11.74 -1.41 10.38
C HIS A 205 10.48 -0.95 9.63
N TYR A 206 9.76 0.05 10.14
CA TYR A 206 8.53 0.51 9.50
C TYR A 206 8.75 1.62 8.49
N LEU A 207 7.99 1.55 7.40
CA LEU A 207 7.94 2.64 6.42
C LEU A 207 7.32 3.92 6.99
N THR A 208 6.48 3.82 8.04
CA THR A 208 5.96 4.99 8.78
C THR A 208 7.07 5.77 9.50
N ASP A 209 8.14 5.10 9.94
CA ASP A 209 9.29 5.79 10.54
C ASP A 209 10.04 6.66 9.51
N VAL A 210 10.06 6.24 8.24
CA VAL A 210 10.61 7.04 7.14
C VAL A 210 9.80 8.32 6.96
N ILE A 211 8.47 8.25 7.04
CA ILE A 211 7.59 9.43 7.00
C ILE A 211 7.92 10.39 8.16
N PHE A 212 8.15 9.86 9.37
CA PHE A 212 8.52 10.67 10.52
C PHE A 212 9.89 11.36 10.36
N MET A 213 10.86 10.71 9.71
CA MET A 213 12.13 11.34 9.36
C MET A 213 11.90 12.53 8.41
N ALA A 214 11.08 12.36 7.38
CA ALA A 214 10.75 13.44 6.46
C ALA A 214 10.09 14.65 7.17
N MET A 215 9.16 14.38 8.09
CA MET A 215 8.53 15.42 8.91
C MET A 215 9.57 16.21 9.74
N LYS A 216 10.52 15.51 10.36
CA LYS A 216 11.59 16.14 11.15
C LYS A 216 12.54 16.98 10.29
N GLU A 217 12.78 16.56 9.07
CA GLU A 217 13.61 17.27 8.10
C GLU A 217 12.88 18.42 7.39
N GLY A 218 11.56 18.55 7.62
CA GLY A 218 10.74 19.59 7.01
C GLY A 218 10.44 19.35 5.54
N LEU A 219 10.52 18.11 5.06
CA LEU A 219 10.07 17.76 3.72
C LEU A 219 8.57 18.02 3.59
N PRO A 220 8.10 18.63 2.48
CA PRO A 220 6.68 18.80 2.25
C PRO A 220 5.95 17.45 2.15
N ILE A 221 4.78 17.39 2.77
CA ILE A 221 3.93 16.20 2.82
C ILE A 221 2.54 16.57 2.32
N ASP A 222 2.08 15.84 1.31
CA ASP A 222 0.72 15.90 0.80
C ASP A 222 -0.04 14.65 1.20
N THR A 223 -1.34 14.79 1.48
CA THR A 223 -2.23 13.66 1.71
C THR A 223 -3.17 13.45 0.54
N VAL A 224 -3.28 12.21 0.07
CA VAL A 224 -4.20 11.78 -0.97
C VAL A 224 -5.36 11.07 -0.30
N ASP A 225 -6.57 11.58 -0.47
CA ASP A 225 -7.79 10.90 -0.02
C ASP A 225 -8.03 9.68 -0.91
N VAL A 226 -7.99 8.50 -0.29
CA VAL A 226 -8.18 7.21 -0.97
C VAL A 226 -9.56 6.70 -0.59
N PRO A 227 -10.42 6.34 -1.57
CA PRO A 227 -11.74 5.81 -1.25
C PRO A 227 -11.64 4.61 -0.29
N VAL A 228 -12.52 4.56 0.72
CA VAL A 228 -12.52 3.49 1.75
C VAL A 228 -12.43 2.10 1.12
N LYS A 229 -13.19 1.86 0.04
CA LYS A 229 -13.15 0.59 -0.68
C LYS A 229 -11.78 0.25 -1.27
N GLU A 230 -11.10 1.22 -1.86
CA GLU A 230 -9.77 1.01 -2.46
C GLU A 230 -8.70 0.73 -1.41
N SER A 231 -8.91 1.26 -0.20
CA SER A 231 -8.07 1.04 0.97
C SER A 231 -8.30 -0.31 1.67
N PHE A 232 -9.29 -1.09 1.24
CA PHE A 232 -9.61 -2.37 1.88
C PHE A 232 -8.55 -3.43 1.56
N GLY A 233 -7.66 -3.67 2.54
CA GLY A 233 -6.63 -4.71 2.49
C GLY A 233 -7.14 -6.07 2.96
N ILE A 234 -6.73 -7.14 2.26
CA ILE A 234 -7.10 -8.52 2.62
C ILE A 234 -5.95 -9.17 3.38
N SER A 235 -6.17 -9.36 4.68
CA SER A 235 -5.14 -9.85 5.59
C SER A 235 -5.53 -11.12 6.35
N SER A 236 -6.78 -11.55 6.23
CA SER A 236 -7.35 -12.74 6.83
C SER A 236 -8.40 -13.39 5.92
N GLN A 237 -8.81 -14.62 6.25
CA GLN A 237 -9.93 -15.29 5.56
C GLN A 237 -11.26 -14.53 5.71
N GLU A 238 -11.42 -13.78 6.80
CA GLU A 238 -12.63 -12.99 7.01
C GLU A 238 -12.66 -11.78 6.09
N ASP A 239 -11.53 -11.08 5.95
CA ASP A 239 -11.39 -9.98 4.98
C ASP A 239 -11.67 -10.46 3.55
N LEU A 240 -11.19 -11.67 3.19
CA LEU A 240 -11.43 -12.25 1.88
C LEU A 240 -12.92 -12.51 1.61
N LYS A 241 -13.67 -13.00 2.61
CA LYS A 241 -15.13 -13.17 2.49
C LYS A 241 -15.84 -11.82 2.32
N ILE A 242 -15.46 -10.82 3.10
CA ILE A 242 -16.00 -9.47 2.99
C ILE A 242 -15.73 -8.91 1.60
N ALA A 243 -14.49 -9.04 1.09
CA ALA A 243 -14.12 -8.63 -0.26
C ALA A 243 -14.96 -9.34 -1.34
N HIS A 244 -15.26 -10.63 -1.18
CA HIS A 244 -16.18 -11.33 -2.09
C HIS A 244 -17.59 -10.71 -2.07
N ASN A 245 -18.11 -10.31 -0.92
CA ASN A 245 -19.43 -9.66 -0.81
C ASN A 245 -19.42 -8.27 -1.46
N ILE A 246 -18.39 -7.46 -1.18
CA ILE A 246 -18.14 -6.18 -1.85
C ILE A 246 -18.18 -6.39 -3.38
N THR A 247 -17.56 -7.44 -3.92
CA THR A 247 -17.61 -7.65 -5.39
C THR A 247 -18.97 -8.07 -5.95
N LYS A 248 -19.82 -8.74 -5.16
CA LYS A 248 -21.14 -9.23 -5.59
C LYS A 248 -22.15 -8.09 -5.72
N GLU A 249 -22.18 -7.18 -4.76
CA GLU A 249 -23.08 -6.02 -4.76
C GLU A 249 -22.89 -5.16 -6.00
N TYR A 250 -21.65 -5.02 -6.47
CA TYR A 250 -21.34 -4.26 -7.68
C TYR A 250 -21.82 -4.96 -8.95
N ARG A 251 -21.82 -6.30 -8.99
CA ARG A 251 -22.42 -7.01 -10.12
C ARG A 251 -23.91 -6.70 -10.20
N LEU A 252 -24.61 -6.70 -9.07
CA LEU A 252 -26.04 -6.43 -9.01
C LEU A 252 -26.38 -4.97 -9.35
N SER A 253 -25.59 -3.99 -8.89
CA SER A 253 -25.81 -2.57 -9.23
C SER A 253 -25.46 -2.22 -10.69
N SER A 254 -24.46 -2.90 -11.26
CA SER A 254 -24.10 -2.74 -12.69
C SER A 254 -25.12 -3.39 -13.64
N VAL A 255 -25.77 -4.48 -13.24
CA VAL A 255 -26.81 -5.15 -14.05
C VAL A 255 -28.13 -4.35 -14.02
N SER A 256 -28.51 -3.80 -12.87
CA SER A 256 -29.76 -3.02 -12.74
C SER A 256 -29.73 -1.66 -13.47
N SER A 257 -28.54 -1.15 -13.77
CA SER A 257 -28.37 0.09 -14.54
C SER A 257 -28.31 -0.13 -16.06
N THR A 258 -28.11 -1.37 -16.53
CA THR A 258 -28.25 -1.77 -17.93
C THR A 258 -29.66 -2.18 -18.35
N GLU A 259 -30.57 -2.44 -17.41
CA GLU A 259 -31.98 -2.77 -17.70
C GLU A 259 -32.92 -1.54 -17.75
N LYS A 260 -32.36 -0.32 -17.65
CA LYS A 260 -33.12 0.94 -17.71
C LYS A 260 -32.74 1.87 -18.88
N LYS A 261 -32.18 1.33 -19.97
CA LYS A 261 -32.00 2.06 -21.23
C LYS A 261 -32.75 1.39 -22.38
#